data_AF-A0A530AIZ1-F1
#
_entry.id   AF-A0A530AIZ1-F1
#
_cell.length_a   1.000
_cell.length_b   1.000
_cell.length_c   1.000
_cell.angle_alpha   90.00
_cell.angle_beta   90.00
_cell.angle_gamma   90.00
#
_symmetry.space_group_name_H-M   'P 1'
#
loop_
_entity.id
_entity.type
_entity.pdbx_description
1 polymer ?
#
loop_
_entity_poly.entity_id
_entity_poly.type
_entity_poly.pdbx_seq_one_letter_code
_entity_poly.pdbx_strand_id
1 'polypeptide(L)'
;SNHVREKDGLWAVLLWLNILAARGESCKQIVTEHWATYGRNYYSRHDYEEVESDRANALVDELRAKLGSLPGTSVRGLKIAKADDFAYHDPVDGSVSKNQGIRILFEGGSRVVLRLSGTGTSGATLRVYIERYEPDKARHDLDTQEALADLIAAADDIAGIKSHTGR
;
A
#
# COMPACT_ATOMS: atom_id res chain seq x y z
N SER A 1 -17.13 8.67 -13.19
CA SER A 1 -17.93 8.17 -14.31
C SER A 1 -18.21 6.70 -14.07
N ASN A 2 -19.42 6.24 -14.35
CA ASN A 2 -19.83 4.84 -14.41
C ASN A 2 -20.26 4.48 -15.85
N HIS A 3 -19.65 5.15 -16.84
CA HIS A 3 -20.04 5.12 -18.26
C HIS A 3 -19.92 3.74 -18.89
N VAL A 4 -18.96 2.93 -18.43
CA VAL A 4 -18.79 1.52 -18.81
C VAL A 4 -18.58 0.68 -17.55
N ARG A 5 -18.56 -0.65 -17.71
CA ARG A 5 -18.34 -1.63 -16.63
C ARG A 5 -16.93 -2.24 -16.64
N GLU A 6 -16.01 -1.57 -17.33
CA GLU A 6 -14.60 -1.94 -17.45
C GLU A 6 -13.69 -0.75 -17.18
N LYS A 7 -12.40 -0.98 -16.95
CA LYS A 7 -11.41 0.10 -16.88
C LYS A 7 -11.18 0.68 -18.27
N ASP A 8 -11.14 2.00 -18.37
CA ASP A 8 -10.98 2.71 -19.64
C ASP A 8 -9.79 3.68 -19.57
N GLY A 9 -8.68 3.27 -20.17
CA GLY A 9 -7.44 4.05 -20.19
C GLY A 9 -7.54 5.31 -21.05
N LEU A 10 -8.23 5.24 -22.20
CA LEU A 10 -8.39 6.39 -23.09
C LEU A 10 -9.27 7.45 -22.43
N TRP A 11 -10.34 7.04 -21.75
CA TRP A 11 -11.16 7.94 -20.96
C TRP A 11 -10.35 8.66 -19.88
N ALA A 12 -9.45 7.98 -19.17
CA ALA A 12 -8.59 8.61 -18.15
C ALA A 12 -7.62 9.64 -18.76
N VAL A 13 -7.09 9.37 -19.96
CA VAL A 13 -6.27 10.35 -20.71
C VAL A 13 -7.09 11.57 -21.08
N LEU A 14 -8.29 11.38 -21.65
CA LEU A 14 -9.18 12.48 -22.04
C LEU A 14 -9.65 13.29 -20.83
N LEU A 15 -9.88 12.64 -19.68
CA LEU A 15 -10.16 13.31 -18.42
C LEU A 15 -9.00 14.24 -18.02
N TRP A 16 -7.76 13.76 -18.06
CA TRP A 16 -6.59 14.59 -17.74
C TRP A 16 -6.41 15.73 -18.75
N LEU A 17 -6.61 15.49 -20.04
CA LEU A 17 -6.57 16.54 -21.05
C LEU A 17 -7.63 17.62 -20.80
N ASN A 18 -8.83 17.23 -20.35
CA ASN A 18 -9.86 18.18 -19.98
C ASN A 18 -9.48 19.00 -18.73
N ILE A 19 -8.90 18.37 -17.70
CA ILE A 19 -8.39 19.07 -16.51
C ILE A 19 -7.29 20.06 -16.91
N LEU A 20 -6.33 19.64 -17.74
CA LEU A 20 -5.25 20.51 -18.23
C LEU A 20 -5.80 21.70 -19.02
N ALA A 21 -6.75 21.46 -19.94
CA ALA A 21 -7.38 22.50 -20.73
C ALA A 21 -8.17 23.50 -19.86
N ALA A 22 -8.87 23.01 -18.83
CA ALA A 22 -9.65 23.86 -17.93
C ALA A 22 -8.77 24.68 -16.96
N ARG A 23 -7.62 24.14 -16.53
CA ARG A 23 -6.73 24.80 -15.57
C ARG A 23 -5.66 25.67 -16.20
N GLY A 24 -5.22 25.36 -17.43
CA GLY A 24 -4.12 26.08 -18.09
C GLY A 24 -2.75 25.90 -17.39
N GLU A 25 -2.61 24.85 -16.58
CA GLU A 25 -1.42 24.53 -15.78
C GLU A 25 -0.75 23.24 -16.27
N SER A 26 0.53 23.05 -15.92
CA SER A 26 1.20 21.76 -16.13
C SER A 26 0.68 20.69 -15.16
N CYS A 27 0.82 19.41 -15.53
CA CYS A 27 0.52 18.29 -14.63
C CYS A 27 1.25 18.42 -13.28
N LYS A 28 2.52 18.88 -13.29
CA LYS A 28 3.30 19.05 -12.07
C LYS A 28 2.68 20.09 -11.13
N GLN A 29 2.26 21.24 -11.66
CA GLN A 29 1.59 22.27 -10.86
C GLN A 29 0.30 21.74 -10.25
N ILE A 30 -0.56 21.11 -11.06
CA ILE A 30 -1.83 20.54 -10.60
C ILE A 30 -1.63 19.54 -9.46
N VAL A 31 -0.67 18.62 -9.61
CA VAL A 31 -0.38 17.59 -8.62
C VAL A 31 0.23 18.18 -7.35
N THR A 32 1.18 19.11 -7.47
CA THR A 32 1.82 19.75 -6.30
C THR A 32 0.84 20.63 -5.53
N GLU A 33 -0.08 21.33 -6.20
CA GLU A 33 -1.17 22.06 -5.55
C GLU A 33 -2.19 21.13 -4.89
N HIS A 34 -2.48 19.98 -5.52
CA HIS A 34 -3.33 18.96 -4.91
C HIS A 34 -2.69 18.43 -3.62
N TRP A 35 -1.39 18.12 -3.63
CA TRP A 35 -0.65 17.74 -2.43
C TRP A 35 -0.65 18.85 -1.38
N ALA A 36 -0.44 20.10 -1.79
CA ALA A 36 -0.49 21.23 -0.86
C ALA A 36 -1.89 21.43 -0.24
N THR A 37 -2.95 20.98 -0.89
CA THR A 37 -4.32 21.10 -0.37
C THR A 37 -4.69 19.93 0.54
N TYR A 38 -4.32 18.70 0.18
CA TYR A 38 -4.81 17.48 0.83
C TYR A 38 -3.74 16.69 1.59
N GLY A 39 -2.47 17.08 1.48
CA GLY A 39 -1.31 16.27 1.83
C GLY A 39 -0.88 15.34 0.69
N ARG A 40 0.37 14.88 0.73
CA ARG A 40 0.91 13.90 -0.23
C ARG A 40 0.83 12.51 0.38
N ASN A 41 0.38 11.53 -0.39
CA ASN A 41 0.60 10.12 -0.08
C ASN A 41 1.77 9.61 -0.92
N TYR A 42 2.94 9.46 -0.28
CA TYR A 42 4.05 8.74 -0.90
C TYR A 42 3.67 7.27 -1.01
N TYR A 43 3.94 6.65 -2.15
CA TYR A 43 3.52 5.29 -2.41
C TYR A 43 4.59 4.52 -3.18
N SER A 44 4.89 3.31 -2.73
CA SER A 44 5.71 2.32 -3.43
C SER A 44 5.06 0.94 -3.32
N ARG A 45 5.31 0.09 -4.32
CA ARG A 45 4.97 -1.34 -4.26
C ARG A 45 6.23 -2.15 -4.53
N HIS A 46 6.57 -3.03 -3.60
CA HIS A 46 7.66 -3.99 -3.76
C HIS A 46 7.08 -5.37 -4.03
N ASP A 47 7.46 -5.97 -5.15
CA ASP A 47 7.04 -7.31 -5.54
C ASP A 47 8.24 -8.26 -5.34
N TYR A 48 8.09 -9.20 -4.41
CA TYR A 48 9.05 -10.28 -4.18
C TYR A 48 8.54 -11.50 -4.94
N GLU A 49 9.01 -11.65 -6.18
CA GLU A 49 8.56 -12.70 -7.12
C GLU A 49 9.28 -14.02 -6.87
N GLU A 50 8.67 -15.15 -7.25
CA GLU A 50 9.31 -16.48 -7.17
C GLU A 50 9.81 -16.83 -5.74
N VAL A 51 9.10 -16.38 -4.70
CA VAL A 51 9.36 -16.84 -3.33
C VAL A 51 8.89 -18.29 -3.22
N GLU A 52 9.69 -19.14 -2.59
CA GLU A 52 9.28 -20.51 -2.28
C GLU A 52 7.96 -20.49 -1.48
N SER A 53 6.99 -21.28 -1.92
CA SER A 53 5.60 -21.19 -1.45
C SER A 53 5.46 -21.46 0.05
N ASP A 54 6.17 -22.45 0.59
CA ASP A 54 6.10 -22.78 2.01
C ASP A 54 6.65 -21.64 2.88
N ARG A 55 7.77 -21.01 2.48
CA ARG A 55 8.31 -19.83 3.15
C ARG A 55 7.40 -18.62 3.03
N ALA A 56 6.77 -18.41 1.88
CA ALA A 56 5.86 -17.29 1.69
C ALA A 56 4.57 -17.45 2.51
N ASN A 57 4.05 -18.68 2.62
CA ASN A 57 2.93 -19.01 3.49
C ASN A 57 3.31 -18.84 4.97
N ALA A 58 4.49 -19.33 5.38
CA ALA A 58 5.00 -19.16 6.74
C ALA A 58 5.08 -17.69 7.16
N LEU A 59 5.59 -16.80 6.29
CA LEU A 59 5.58 -15.36 6.53
C LEU A 59 4.18 -14.82 6.84
N VAL A 60 3.21 -15.16 6.01
CA VAL A 60 1.83 -14.66 6.14
C VAL A 60 1.18 -15.20 7.41
N ASP A 61 1.38 -16.47 7.73
CA ASP A 61 0.79 -17.12 8.90
C ASP A 61 1.41 -16.60 10.20
N GLU A 62 2.73 -16.42 10.25
CA GLU A 62 3.41 -15.79 11.38
C GLU A 62 2.94 -14.35 11.59
N LEU A 63 2.76 -13.59 10.50
CA LEU A 63 2.26 -12.23 10.59
C LEU A 63 0.80 -12.20 11.09
N ARG A 64 -0.06 -13.10 10.59
CA ARG A 64 -1.45 -13.25 11.06
C ARG A 64 -1.52 -13.55 12.55
N ALA A 65 -0.66 -14.45 13.03
CA ALA A 65 -0.61 -14.84 14.44
C ALA A 65 -0.27 -13.65 15.37
N LYS A 66 0.45 -12.64 14.87
CA LYS A 66 0.85 -11.46 15.63
C LYS A 66 -0.15 -10.29 15.55
N LEU A 67 -1.14 -10.32 14.65
CA LEU A 67 -2.01 -9.14 14.41
C LEU A 67 -2.68 -8.60 15.68
N GLY A 68 -3.10 -9.49 16.58
CA GLY A 68 -3.75 -9.09 17.84
C GLY A 68 -2.83 -8.35 18.82
N SER A 69 -1.50 -8.51 18.71
CA SER A 69 -0.53 -7.89 19.62
C SER A 69 0.13 -6.63 19.06
N LEU A 70 -0.05 -6.32 17.77
CA LEU A 70 0.58 -5.17 17.13
C LEU A 70 -0.01 -3.80 17.52
N PRO A 71 -1.34 -3.60 17.62
CA PRO A 71 -1.91 -2.30 17.97
C PRO A 71 -1.38 -1.76 19.30
N GLY A 72 -1.02 -0.48 19.31
CA GLY A 72 -0.44 0.20 20.48
C GLY A 72 1.07 0.03 20.65
N THR A 73 1.70 -0.90 19.91
CA THR A 73 3.16 -1.05 19.90
C THR A 73 3.83 -0.02 18.97
N SER A 74 5.16 0.06 19.02
CA SER A 74 5.94 0.92 18.14
C SER A 74 7.11 0.16 17.54
N VAL A 75 7.34 0.35 16.25
CA VAL A 75 8.46 -0.23 15.50
C VAL A 75 9.20 0.90 14.81
N ARG A 76 10.52 1.02 15.05
CA ARG A 76 11.34 2.14 14.53
C ARG A 76 10.75 3.53 14.83
N GLY A 77 10.10 3.69 15.99
CA GLY A 77 9.44 4.93 16.38
C GLY A 77 8.07 5.19 15.71
N LEU A 78 7.63 4.30 14.82
CA LEU A 78 6.31 4.37 14.19
C LEU A 78 5.30 3.60 15.05
N LYS A 79 4.28 4.30 15.54
CA LYS A 79 3.24 3.70 16.39
C LYS A 79 2.16 3.04 15.55
N ILE A 80 1.85 1.78 15.85
CA ILE A 80 0.83 1.01 15.13
C ILE A 80 -0.53 1.32 15.75
N ALA A 81 -1.42 1.90 14.97
CA ALA A 81 -2.80 2.21 15.38
C ALA A 81 -3.72 0.99 15.23
N LYS A 82 -3.55 0.23 14.13
CA LYS A 82 -4.38 -0.94 13.84
C LYS A 82 -3.61 -1.95 13.00
N ALA A 83 -3.88 -3.23 13.22
CA ALA A 83 -3.45 -4.32 12.34
C ALA A 83 -4.63 -5.27 12.10
N ASP A 84 -4.90 -5.63 10.85
CA ASP A 84 -5.95 -6.60 10.50
C ASP A 84 -5.65 -7.37 9.21
N ASP A 85 -6.35 -8.49 9.00
CA ASP A 85 -6.41 -9.17 7.69
C ASP A 85 -7.70 -8.74 7.00
N PHE A 86 -7.56 -8.07 5.85
CA PHE A 86 -8.66 -7.36 5.21
C PHE A 86 -9.75 -8.32 4.74
N ALA A 87 -11.00 -7.97 5.10
CA ALA A 87 -12.19 -8.59 4.58
C ALA A 87 -13.10 -7.51 3.98
N TYR A 88 -13.67 -7.81 2.81
CA TYR A 88 -14.66 -6.98 2.15
C TYR A 88 -16.02 -7.68 2.15
N HIS A 89 -17.06 -6.94 2.53
CA HIS A 89 -18.45 -7.37 2.51
C HIS A 89 -19.16 -6.59 1.41
N ASP A 90 -19.52 -7.26 0.33
CA ASP A 90 -20.13 -6.60 -0.82
C ASP A 90 -21.59 -6.21 -0.50
N PRO A 91 -21.97 -4.93 -0.61
CA PRO A 91 -23.31 -4.48 -0.26
C PRO A 91 -24.38 -4.78 -1.32
N VAL A 92 -23.99 -5.27 -2.51
CA VAL A 92 -24.89 -5.57 -3.63
C VAL A 92 -25.29 -7.04 -3.61
N ASP A 93 -24.31 -7.94 -3.55
CA ASP A 93 -24.56 -9.39 -3.59
C ASP A 93 -24.41 -10.09 -2.23
N GLY A 94 -23.94 -9.37 -1.19
CA GLY A 94 -23.76 -9.90 0.15
C GLY A 94 -22.56 -10.84 0.31
N SER A 95 -21.75 -11.02 -0.75
CA SER A 95 -20.57 -11.88 -0.71
C SER A 95 -19.52 -11.34 0.27
N VAL A 96 -18.75 -12.25 0.86
CA VAL A 96 -17.69 -11.91 1.80
C VAL A 96 -16.36 -12.44 1.29
N SER A 97 -15.45 -11.53 0.91
CA SER A 97 -14.08 -11.84 0.51
C SER A 97 -13.15 -11.63 1.68
N LYS A 98 -12.69 -12.72 2.31
CA LYS A 98 -11.74 -12.69 3.43
C LYS A 98 -10.29 -12.83 2.94
N ASN A 99 -9.35 -12.55 3.82
CA ASN A 99 -7.91 -12.78 3.59
C ASN A 99 -7.35 -12.03 2.39
N GLN A 100 -7.85 -10.81 2.13
CA GLN A 100 -7.53 -10.02 0.93
C GLN A 100 -6.27 -9.15 1.08
N GLY A 101 -5.56 -9.28 2.21
CA GLY A 101 -4.29 -8.62 2.46
C GLY A 101 -4.19 -8.16 3.90
N ILE A 102 -3.03 -8.38 4.49
CA ILE A 102 -2.74 -7.95 5.85
C ILE A 102 -2.40 -6.46 5.84
N ARG A 103 -3.06 -5.66 6.67
CA ARG A 103 -2.86 -4.21 6.75
C ARG A 103 -2.31 -3.84 8.12
N ILE A 104 -1.22 -3.08 8.12
CA ILE A 104 -0.66 -2.42 9.29
C ILE A 104 -0.86 -0.92 9.10
N LEU A 105 -1.67 -0.31 9.93
CA LEU A 105 -2.00 1.11 9.89
C LEU A 105 -1.29 1.81 11.04
N PHE A 106 -0.52 2.84 10.72
CA PHE A 106 0.23 3.63 11.68
C PHE A 106 -0.56 4.88 12.05
N GLU A 107 -0.26 5.43 13.24
CA GLU A 107 -0.71 6.78 13.59
C GLU A 107 -0.19 7.79 12.55
N GLY A 108 -0.98 8.83 12.26
CA GLY A 108 -0.65 9.81 11.21
C GLY A 108 -1.00 9.38 9.79
N GLY A 109 -1.70 8.26 9.59
CA GLY A 109 -2.33 7.91 8.31
C GLY A 109 -1.45 7.08 7.35
N SER A 110 -0.22 6.77 7.74
CA SER A 110 0.65 5.87 6.99
C SER A 110 0.20 4.41 7.12
N ARG A 111 0.49 3.57 6.13
CA ARG A 111 0.16 2.14 6.17
C ARG A 111 1.10 1.28 5.34
N VAL A 112 1.19 0.01 5.74
CA VAL A 112 1.80 -1.06 4.97
C VAL A 112 0.73 -2.13 4.73
N VAL A 113 0.67 -2.66 3.50
CA VAL A 113 -0.20 -3.79 3.17
C VAL A 113 0.62 -4.91 2.56
N LEU A 114 0.45 -6.13 3.06
CA LEU A 114 1.09 -7.33 2.53
C LEU A 114 0.04 -8.22 1.89
N ARG A 115 0.27 -8.63 0.64
CA ARG A 115 -0.60 -9.54 -0.09
C ARG A 115 0.22 -10.62 -0.76
N LEU A 116 -0.09 -11.86 -0.43
CA LEU A 116 0.46 -13.02 -1.11
C LEU A 116 -0.42 -13.35 -2.32
N SER A 117 0.21 -13.69 -3.44
CA SER A 117 -0.49 -14.12 -4.64
C SER A 117 0.30 -15.18 -5.40
N GLY A 118 -0.40 -16.02 -6.17
CA GLY A 118 0.23 -16.98 -7.05
C GLY A 118 0.92 -18.14 -6.35
N THR A 119 0.35 -18.73 -5.30
CA THR A 119 0.92 -19.87 -4.55
C THR A 119 0.88 -21.21 -5.31
N GLY A 120 0.96 -21.18 -6.64
CA GLY A 120 0.95 -22.36 -7.50
C GLY A 120 2.34 -23.01 -7.61
N THR A 121 2.55 -23.80 -8.65
CA THR A 121 3.81 -24.53 -8.90
C THR A 121 5.02 -23.64 -9.22
N SER A 122 4.81 -22.37 -9.56
CA SER A 122 5.87 -21.42 -9.96
C SER A 122 6.37 -20.53 -8.82
N GLY A 123 6.06 -20.87 -7.56
CA GLY A 123 6.38 -20.03 -6.40
C GLY A 123 5.42 -18.85 -6.24
N ALA A 124 5.42 -18.25 -5.06
CA ALA A 124 4.51 -17.17 -4.70
C ALA A 124 5.13 -15.79 -4.94
N THR A 125 4.28 -14.80 -5.19
CA THR A 125 4.65 -13.38 -5.20
C THR A 125 4.10 -12.70 -3.96
N LEU A 126 4.99 -12.26 -3.07
CA LEU A 126 4.64 -11.37 -1.97
C LEU A 126 4.67 -9.92 -2.48
N ARG A 127 3.52 -9.24 -2.43
CA ARG A 127 3.42 -7.81 -2.75
C ARG A 127 3.33 -7.02 -1.47
N VAL A 128 4.21 -6.04 -1.31
CA VAL A 128 4.25 -5.12 -0.17
C VAL A 128 3.96 -3.72 -0.67
N TYR A 129 2.84 -3.16 -0.24
CA TYR A 129 2.40 -1.81 -0.55
C TYR A 129 2.78 -0.92 0.63
N ILE A 130 3.55 0.14 0.38
CA ILE A 130 3.99 1.07 1.42
C ILE A 130 3.44 2.44 1.08
N GLU A 131 2.73 3.04 2.03
CA GLU A 131 2.14 4.36 1.87
C GLU A 131 2.43 5.24 3.10
N ARG A 132 2.98 6.44 2.86
CA ARG A 132 3.15 7.48 3.88
C ARG A 132 2.29 8.67 3.56
N TYR A 133 1.43 9.04 4.50
CA TYR A 133 0.77 10.34 4.47
C TYR A 133 1.71 11.41 5.00
N GLU A 134 1.91 12.47 4.23
CA GLU A 134 2.73 13.64 4.57
C GLU A 134 1.90 14.91 4.41
N PRO A 135 1.43 15.52 5.51
CA PRO A 135 0.68 16.77 5.46
C PRO A 135 1.58 18.00 5.26
N ASP A 136 2.87 17.93 5.60
CA ASP A 136 3.78 19.08 5.52
C ASP A 136 4.26 19.32 4.08
N LYS A 137 3.87 20.49 3.54
CA LYS A 137 4.25 20.95 2.19
C LYS A 137 5.75 21.00 1.99
N ALA A 138 6.52 21.36 3.02
CA ALA A 138 7.98 21.46 2.91
C ALA A 138 8.63 20.09 2.65
N ARG A 139 7.92 19.00 2.95
CA ARG A 139 8.38 17.64 2.79
C ARG A 139 7.85 16.96 1.53
N HIS A 140 7.02 17.63 0.74
CA HIS A 140 6.40 17.04 -0.45
C HIS A 140 7.34 16.85 -1.63
N ASP A 141 8.56 17.39 -1.62
CA ASP A 141 9.53 17.24 -2.72
C ASP A 141 10.64 16.22 -2.41
N LEU A 142 10.52 15.48 -1.30
CA LEU A 142 11.45 14.39 -0.99
C LEU A 142 11.37 13.28 -2.04
N ASP A 143 12.50 12.59 -2.24
CA ASP A 143 12.51 11.35 -3.01
C ASP A 143 11.55 10.33 -2.37
N THR A 144 10.88 9.53 -3.20
CA THR A 144 9.85 8.61 -2.71
C THR A 144 10.46 7.47 -1.89
N GLN A 145 11.65 6.97 -2.24
CA GLN A 145 12.29 5.91 -1.46
C GLN A 145 12.87 6.45 -0.15
N GLU A 146 13.42 7.67 -0.17
CA GLU A 146 13.83 8.36 1.06
C GLU A 146 12.65 8.56 2.03
N ALA A 147 11.53 9.09 1.53
CA ALA A 147 10.33 9.33 2.34
C ALA A 147 9.71 8.03 2.88
N LEU A 148 9.94 6.88 2.26
CA LEU A 148 9.38 5.59 2.65
C LEU A 148 10.36 4.69 3.42
N ALA A 149 11.63 5.08 3.56
CA ALA A 149 12.70 4.20 4.03
C ALA A 149 12.45 3.54 5.40
N ASP A 150 11.95 4.32 6.36
CA ASP A 150 11.63 3.85 7.71
C ASP A 150 10.40 2.91 7.73
N LEU A 151 9.38 3.16 6.91
CA LEU A 151 8.23 2.28 6.75
C LEU A 151 8.61 0.97 6.04
N ILE A 152 9.48 1.02 5.04
CA ILE A 152 10.04 -0.16 4.37
C ILE A 152 10.79 -1.02 5.40
N ALA A 153 11.64 -0.41 6.21
CA ALA A 153 12.38 -1.11 7.25
C ALA A 153 11.46 -1.64 8.37
N ALA A 154 10.42 -0.89 8.75
CA ALA A 154 9.43 -1.37 9.72
C ALA A 154 8.61 -2.54 9.17
N ALA A 155 8.28 -2.54 7.87
CA ALA A 155 7.60 -3.66 7.22
C ALA A 155 8.43 -4.95 7.30
N ASP A 156 9.75 -4.86 7.05
CA ASP A 156 10.67 -5.99 7.19
C ASP A 156 10.77 -6.47 8.65
N ASP A 157 10.95 -5.57 9.61
CA ASP A 157 11.03 -5.92 11.04
C ASP A 157 9.74 -6.61 11.55
N ILE A 158 8.57 -6.17 11.07
CA ILE A 158 7.27 -6.71 11.50
C ILE A 158 7.01 -8.09 10.87
N ALA A 159 7.27 -8.23 9.57
CA ALA A 159 6.87 -9.41 8.80
C ALA A 159 8.01 -10.41 8.54
N GLY A 160 9.26 -10.05 8.83
CA GLY A 160 10.43 -10.89 8.54
C GLY A 160 10.59 -11.15 7.04
N ILE A 161 10.40 -10.12 6.20
CA ILE A 161 10.37 -10.27 4.73
C ILE A 161 11.70 -10.84 4.25
N LYS A 162 12.82 -10.27 4.67
CA LYS A 162 14.15 -10.72 4.27
C LYS A 162 14.47 -12.10 4.81
N SER A 163 14.07 -12.42 6.04
CA SER A 163 14.28 -13.75 6.61
C SER A 163 13.49 -14.84 5.90
N HIS A 164 12.34 -14.54 5.31
CA HIS A 164 11.50 -15.51 4.60
C HIS A 164 11.80 -15.57 3.10
N THR A 165 12.10 -14.44 2.48
CA THR A 165 12.29 -14.34 1.02
C THR A 165 13.75 -14.37 0.57
N GLY A 166 14.69 -14.14 1.50
CA GLY A 166 16.11 -13.95 1.22
C GLY A 166 16.47 -12.60 0.57
N ARG A 167 15.49 -11.70 0.40
CA ARG A 167 15.62 -10.41 -0.29
C ARG A 167 15.21 -9.25 0.59
#